data_AF-A0A0H4PHK6-F1
#
_entry.id   AF-A0A0H4PHK6-F1
#
_cell.length_a   1.000
_cell.length_b   1.000
_cell.length_c   1.000
_cell.angle_alpha   90.00
_cell.angle_beta   90.00
_cell.angle_gamma   90.00
#
_symmetry.space_group_name_H-M   'P 1'
#
loop_
_entity.id
_entity.type
_entity.pdbx_description
1 polymer ?
#
loop_
_entity_poly.entity_id
_entity_poly.type
_entity_poly.pdbx_seq_one_letter_code
_entity_poly.pdbx_strand_id
1 'polypeptide(L)'
;MDDKKIFGLSARYTELLVVLIAFITLVSGLVQMIAPSFMLGFIGKEVATPSSAHFFAIVGMFMALFGGMVLHAVYSSVTNKQVMLWSALQKFGAFIAVTIGVFNGLFSILAMSVAIFDLFSGVVFFIYLRVLNTSNT
;
A
#
# COMPACT_ATOMS: atom_id res chain seq x y z
N MET A 1 -26.09 14.11 9.62
CA MET A 1 -26.10 12.86 8.83
C MET A 1 -25.06 11.95 9.44
N ASP A 2 -25.55 10.86 10.02
CA ASP A 2 -24.93 9.89 10.93
C ASP A 2 -23.40 9.83 11.05
N ASP A 3 -22.93 10.18 12.25
CA ASP A 3 -21.64 9.74 12.79
C ASP A 3 -21.68 8.22 13.02
N LYS A 4 -21.54 7.43 11.96
CA LYS A 4 -21.26 5.99 12.06
C LYS A 4 -19.86 5.81 12.66
N LYS A 5 -19.79 5.79 13.99
CA LYS A 5 -18.59 5.44 14.77
C LYS A 5 -18.52 3.93 14.90
N ILE A 6 -17.50 3.30 14.33
CA ILE A 6 -17.12 1.94 14.68
C ILE A 6 -15.65 1.98 15.11
N PHE A 7 -15.36 1.45 16.30
CA PHE A 7 -14.08 1.62 17.02
C PHE A 7 -13.75 3.07 17.46
N GLY A 8 -14.73 3.97 17.52
CA GLY A 8 -14.52 5.36 17.93
C GLY A 8 -13.94 6.28 16.86
N LEU A 9 -13.64 5.78 15.67
CA LEU A 9 -13.23 6.57 14.51
C LEU A 9 -14.45 6.92 13.64
N SER A 10 -14.64 8.22 13.36
CA SER A 10 -15.65 8.72 12.41
C SER A 10 -15.24 8.34 10.96
N ALA A 11 -16.22 8.08 10.08
CA ALA A 11 -16.00 7.66 8.69
C ALA A 11 -15.01 8.57 7.93
N ARG A 12 -15.03 9.87 8.23
CA ARG A 12 -14.07 10.86 7.71
C ARG A 12 -12.61 10.57 8.07
N TYR A 13 -12.32 10.06 9.26
CA TYR A 13 -10.94 9.73 9.65
C TYR A 13 -10.42 8.50 8.91
N THR A 14 -11.28 7.51 8.67
CA THR A 14 -10.90 6.32 7.88
C THR A 14 -10.61 6.68 6.43
N GLU A 15 -11.43 7.55 5.82
CA GLU A 15 -11.15 8.10 4.49
C GLU A 15 -9.83 8.86 4.44
N LEU A 16 -9.58 9.73 5.43
CA LEU A 16 -8.32 10.49 5.52
C LEU A 16 -7.11 9.56 5.64
N LEU A 17 -7.20 8.51 6.45
CA LEU A 17 -6.15 7.50 6.58
C LEU A 17 -5.91 6.75 5.27
N VAL A 18 -6.98 6.35 4.58
CA VAL A 18 -6.87 5.69 3.27
C VAL A 18 -6.19 6.60 2.26
N VAL A 19 -6.57 7.88 2.20
CA VAL A 19 -5.95 8.89 1.33
C VAL A 19 -4.48 9.08 1.67
N LEU A 20 -4.14 9.22 2.95
CA LEU A 20 -2.75 9.36 3.39
C LEU A 20 -1.91 8.15 2.99
N ILE A 21 -2.40 6.93 3.27
CA ILE A 21 -1.74 5.68 2.89
C ILE A 21 -1.57 5.61 1.37
N ALA A 22 -2.62 5.91 0.61
CA ALA A 22 -2.59 5.86 -0.85
C ALA A 22 -1.63 6.89 -1.44
N PHE A 23 -1.57 8.09 -0.85
CA PHE A 23 -0.62 9.13 -1.22
C PHE A 23 0.83 8.73 -0.92
N ILE A 24 1.09 8.20 0.29
CA ILE A 24 2.41 7.66 0.63
C ILE A 24 2.80 6.55 -0.35
N THR A 25 1.88 5.62 -0.64
CA THR A 25 2.11 4.50 -1.57
C THR A 25 2.39 5.00 -3.00
N LEU A 26 1.70 6.06 -3.43
CA LEU A 26 1.93 6.70 -4.73
C LEU A 26 3.33 7.31 -4.79
N VAL A 27 3.68 8.14 -3.81
CA VAL A 27 4.97 8.83 -3.77
C VAL A 27 6.12 7.82 -3.62
N SER A 28 5.98 6.84 -2.74
CA SER A 28 6.99 5.79 -2.57
C SER A 28 7.15 4.96 -3.83
N GLY A 29 6.06 4.62 -4.51
CA GLY A 29 6.09 3.90 -5.79
C GLY A 29 6.80 4.69 -6.90
N LEU A 30 6.54 6.00 -6.98
CA LEU A 30 7.22 6.89 -7.94
C LEU A 30 8.72 7.02 -7.65
N VAL A 31 9.09 7.21 -6.38
CA VAL A 31 10.50 7.26 -5.97
C VAL A 31 11.18 5.92 -6.28
N GLN A 32 10.53 4.80 -6.00
CA GLN A 32 11.05 3.47 -6.30
C GLN A 32 11.17 3.21 -7.80
N MET A 33 10.27 3.76 -8.62
CA MET A 33 10.32 3.67 -10.07
C MET A 33 11.48 4.47 -10.67
N ILE A 34 11.70 5.70 -10.18
CA ILE A 34 12.73 6.62 -10.71
C ILE A 34 14.11 6.29 -10.14
N ALA A 35 14.18 5.93 -8.86
CA ALA A 35 15.41 5.66 -8.13
C ALA A 35 15.37 4.28 -7.42
N PRO A 36 15.24 3.18 -8.17
CA PRO A 36 15.16 1.84 -7.59
C PRO A 36 16.43 1.47 -6.81
N SER A 37 17.61 1.88 -7.31
CA SER A 37 18.91 1.60 -6.68
C SER A 37 19.09 2.31 -5.34
N PHE A 38 18.52 3.50 -5.17
CA PHE A 38 18.51 4.20 -3.88
C PHE A 38 17.69 3.42 -2.86
N MET A 39 16.52 2.94 -3.26
CA MET A 39 15.62 2.20 -2.38
C MET A 39 16.14 0.79 -2.07
N LEU A 40 16.76 0.12 -3.05
CA LEU A 40 17.47 -1.14 -2.85
C LEU A 40 18.72 -0.96 -1.99
N GLY A 41 19.42 0.17 -2.06
CA GLY A 41 20.53 0.47 -1.15
C GLY A 41 20.06 0.73 0.30
N PHE A 42 18.84 1.22 0.48
CA PHE A 42 18.25 1.47 1.79
C PHE A 42 17.65 0.20 2.43
N ILE A 43 17.10 -0.71 1.60
CA ILE A 43 16.33 -1.87 2.06
C ILE A 43 17.06 -3.21 1.81
N GLY A 44 17.92 -3.29 0.80
CA GLY A 44 18.67 -4.50 0.43
C GLY A 44 19.87 -4.74 1.34
N LYS A 45 20.24 -6.02 1.49
CA LYS A 45 21.50 -6.41 2.15
C LYS A 45 22.70 -6.44 1.21
N GLU A 46 22.46 -6.56 -0.09
CA GLU A 46 23.47 -6.68 -1.13
C GLU A 46 23.40 -5.53 -2.13
N VAL A 47 24.49 -5.32 -2.87
CA VAL A 47 24.58 -4.30 -3.91
C VAL A 47 23.58 -4.62 -5.02
N ALA A 48 22.72 -3.66 -5.34
CA ALA A 48 21.68 -3.82 -6.35
C ALA A 48 22.28 -4.21 -7.72
N THR A 49 21.93 -5.39 -8.22
CA THR A 49 22.23 -5.77 -9.61
C THR A 49 21.33 -5.00 -10.58
N PRO A 50 21.76 -4.73 -11.81
CA PRO A 50 20.94 -4.00 -12.80
C PRO A 50 19.55 -4.63 -13.00
N SER A 51 19.48 -5.96 -13.04
CA SER A 51 18.21 -6.70 -13.17
C SER A 51 17.31 -6.51 -11.96
N SER A 52 17.85 -6.57 -10.74
CA SER A 52 17.08 -6.34 -9.50
C SER A 52 16.51 -4.92 -9.44
N ALA A 53 17.29 -3.91 -9.86
CA ALA A 53 16.85 -2.52 -9.92
C ALA A 53 15.69 -2.33 -10.92
N HIS A 54 15.77 -2.96 -12.09
CA HIS A 54 14.67 -2.92 -13.07
C HIS A 54 13.39 -3.59 -12.56
N PHE A 55 13.48 -4.77 -11.95
CA PHE A 55 12.29 -5.41 -11.35
C PHE A 55 11.71 -4.59 -10.21
N PHE A 56 12.56 -3.99 -9.38
CA PHE A 56 12.11 -3.13 -8.28
C PHE A 56 11.42 -1.86 -8.78
N ALA A 57 11.88 -1.29 -9.91
CA ALA A 57 11.21 -0.17 -10.55
C ALA A 57 9.83 -0.53 -11.13
N ILE A 58 9.69 -1.73 -11.71
CA ILE A 58 8.39 -2.25 -12.17
C ILE A 58 7.42 -2.40 -11.00
N VAL A 59 7.87 -2.95 -9.88
CA VAL A 59 7.06 -3.04 -8.65
C VAL A 59 6.66 -1.64 -8.17
N GLY A 60 7.59 -0.69 -8.17
CA GLY A 60 7.33 0.72 -7.83
C GLY A 60 6.26 1.36 -8.72
N MET A 61 6.31 1.10 -10.03
CA MET A 61 5.30 1.56 -10.98
C MET A 61 3.90 1.04 -10.61
N PHE A 62 3.77 -0.25 -10.29
CA PHE A 62 2.50 -0.80 -9.84
C PHE A 62 2.04 -0.18 -8.53
N MET A 63 2.93 -0.02 -7.54
CA MET A 63 2.59 0.68 -6.29
C MET A 63 2.07 2.10 -6.56
N ALA A 64 2.71 2.83 -7.48
CA ALA A 64 2.26 4.16 -7.89
C ALA A 64 0.85 4.11 -8.51
N LEU A 65 0.60 3.19 -9.43
CA LEU A 65 -0.70 3.03 -10.08
C LEU A 65 -1.81 2.65 -9.08
N PHE A 66 -1.56 1.72 -8.16
CA PHE A 66 -2.55 1.34 -7.14
C PHE A 66 -2.80 2.49 -6.14
N GLY A 67 -1.75 3.20 -5.70
CA GLY A 67 -1.89 4.39 -4.86
C GLY A 67 -2.71 5.49 -5.54
N GLY A 68 -2.43 5.78 -6.81
CA GLY A 68 -3.19 6.73 -7.62
C GLY A 68 -4.64 6.29 -7.84
N MET A 69 -4.88 4.99 -8.08
CA MET A 69 -6.22 4.43 -8.25
C MET A 69 -7.07 4.58 -6.98
N VAL A 70 -6.48 4.34 -5.81
CA VAL A 70 -7.17 4.53 -4.52
C VAL A 70 -7.45 6.01 -4.27
N LEU A 71 -6.49 6.91 -4.55
CA LEU A 71 -6.71 8.35 -4.46
C LEU A 71 -7.87 8.80 -5.36
N HIS A 72 -7.89 8.38 -6.62
CA HIS A 72 -8.97 8.66 -7.55
C HIS A 72 -10.31 8.08 -7.08
N ALA A 73 -10.33 6.87 -6.52
CA ALA A 73 -11.55 6.23 -6.03
C ALA A 73 -12.13 6.93 -4.81
N VAL A 74 -11.28 7.45 -3.90
CA VAL A 74 -11.76 8.24 -2.75
C VAL A 74 -12.20 9.64 -3.20
N TYR A 75 -11.48 10.29 -4.12
CA TYR A 75 -11.80 11.65 -4.56
C TYR A 75 -13.01 11.72 -5.49
N SER A 76 -13.27 10.68 -6.29
CA SER A 76 -14.36 10.68 -7.28
C SER A 76 -15.77 10.50 -6.70
N SER A 77 -15.95 10.40 -5.37
CA SER A 77 -17.24 10.13 -4.69
C SER A 77 -17.97 8.83 -5.09
N VAL A 78 -17.49 8.12 -6.12
CA VAL A 78 -17.93 6.80 -6.52
C VAL A 78 -17.07 5.77 -5.80
N THR A 79 -17.54 5.35 -4.63
CA THR A 79 -16.88 4.32 -3.81
C THR A 79 -16.89 2.97 -4.54
N ASN A 80 -15.80 2.68 -5.25
CA ASN A 80 -15.68 1.45 -6.01
C ASN A 80 -15.01 0.36 -5.17
N LYS A 81 -15.85 -0.54 -4.61
CA LYS A 81 -15.43 -1.63 -3.73
C LYS A 81 -14.35 -2.52 -4.36
N GLN A 82 -14.39 -2.69 -5.68
CA GLN A 82 -13.41 -3.52 -6.40
C GLN A 82 -11.99 -2.94 -6.29
N VAL A 83 -11.84 -1.62 -6.45
CA VAL A 83 -10.54 -0.94 -6.34
C VAL A 83 -9.93 -1.15 -4.96
N MET A 84 -10.74 -1.00 -3.92
CA MET A 84 -10.26 -1.17 -2.54
C MET A 84 -9.89 -2.63 -2.24
N LEU A 85 -10.63 -3.60 -2.79
CA LEU A 85 -10.35 -5.03 -2.59
C LEU A 85 -9.05 -5.44 -3.25
N TRP A 86 -8.85 -5.07 -4.51
CA TRP A 86 -7.61 -5.36 -5.24
C TRP A 86 -6.40 -4.62 -4.65
N SER A 87 -6.59 -3.40 -4.15
CA SER A 87 -5.52 -2.65 -3.48
C SER A 87 -5.13 -3.26 -2.13
N ALA A 88 -6.11 -3.75 -1.36
CA ALA A 88 -5.83 -4.50 -0.14
C ALA A 88 -5.05 -5.79 -0.46
N LEU A 89 -5.49 -6.56 -1.46
CA LEU A 89 -4.79 -7.77 -1.91
C LEU A 89 -3.36 -7.48 -2.38
N GLN A 90 -3.13 -6.36 -3.09
CA GLN A 90 -1.80 -5.96 -3.52
C GLN A 90 -0.87 -5.70 -2.31
N LYS A 91 -1.37 -5.05 -1.26
CA LYS A 91 -0.62 -4.81 -0.02
C LYS A 91 -0.33 -6.10 0.76
N PHE A 92 -1.29 -7.02 0.84
CA PHE A 92 -1.05 -8.35 1.43
C PHE A 92 -0.01 -9.15 0.61
N GLY A 93 -0.09 -9.09 -0.71
CA GLY A 93 0.89 -9.72 -1.60
C GLY A 93 2.29 -9.13 -1.42
N ALA A 94 2.40 -7.81 -1.30
CA ALA A 94 3.66 -7.11 -1.02
C ALA A 94 4.25 -7.54 0.32
N PHE A 95 3.42 -7.62 1.39
CA PHE A 95 3.86 -8.12 2.69
C PHE A 95 4.45 -9.53 2.60
N ILE A 96 3.76 -10.46 1.93
CA ILE A 96 4.23 -11.84 1.77
C ILE A 96 5.54 -11.88 0.96
N ALA A 97 5.60 -11.18 -0.17
CA ALA A 97 6.77 -11.16 -1.03
C ALA A 97 8.01 -10.58 -0.32
N VAL A 98 7.84 -9.46 0.42
CA VAL A 98 8.93 -8.85 1.20
C VAL A 98 9.34 -9.76 2.36
N THR A 99 8.38 -10.38 3.06
CA THR A 99 8.68 -11.33 4.15
C THR A 99 9.50 -12.51 3.64
N ILE A 100 9.09 -13.13 2.53
CA ILE A 100 9.86 -14.20 1.87
C ILE A 100 11.25 -13.71 1.49
N GLY A 101 11.38 -12.49 0.94
CA GLY A 101 12.66 -11.90 0.59
C GLY A 101 13.57 -11.63 1.80
N VAL A 102 13.03 -11.27 2.96
CA VAL A 102 13.80 -11.14 4.22
C VAL A 102 14.29 -12.50 4.71
N PHE A 103 13.42 -13.52 4.70
CA PHE A 103 13.81 -14.89 5.11
C PHE A 103 14.84 -15.52 4.17
N ASN A 104 14.79 -15.20 2.87
CA ASN A 104 15.79 -15.61 1.89
C ASN A 104 17.08 -14.77 1.94
N GLY A 105 17.18 -13.80 2.86
CA GLY A 105 18.37 -12.97 3.04
C GLY A 105 18.56 -11.86 2.01
N LEU A 106 17.62 -11.69 1.07
CA LEU A 106 17.67 -10.68 0.00
C LEU A 106 17.47 -9.26 0.54
N PHE A 107 16.66 -9.12 1.59
CA PHE A 107 16.34 -7.82 2.20
C PHE A 107 16.80 -7.72 3.65
N SER A 108 17.06 -6.49 4.08
CA SER A 108 17.39 -6.11 5.46
C SER A 108 16.18 -6.22 6.39
N ILE A 109 16.43 -6.28 7.69
CA ILE A 109 15.39 -6.26 8.74
C ILE A 109 14.49 -5.02 8.63
N LEU A 110 15.02 -3.91 8.08
CA LEU A 110 14.27 -2.68 7.78
C LEU A 110 13.12 -2.90 6.78
N ALA A 111 13.28 -3.83 5.84
CA ALA A 111 12.23 -4.20 4.90
C ALA A 111 11.01 -4.79 5.62
N MET A 112 11.23 -5.43 6.75
CA MET A 112 10.16 -6.03 7.54
C MET A 112 9.28 -4.96 8.19
N SER A 113 9.84 -3.81 8.58
CA SER A 113 9.06 -2.66 9.04
C SER A 113 8.16 -2.10 7.94
N VAL A 114 8.67 -2.00 6.71
CA VAL A 114 7.87 -1.59 5.53
C VAL A 114 6.77 -2.63 5.23
N ALA A 115 7.10 -3.91 5.31
CA ALA A 115 6.13 -4.99 5.13
C ALA A 115 5.00 -4.93 6.17
N ILE A 116 5.34 -4.70 7.44
CA ILE A 116 4.34 -4.54 8.52
C ILE A 116 3.46 -3.31 8.27
N PHE A 117 4.02 -2.21 7.77
CA PHE A 117 3.23 -1.04 7.36
C PHE A 117 2.27 -1.38 6.21
N ASP A 118 2.71 -2.15 5.22
CA ASP A 118 1.84 -2.63 4.14
C ASP A 118 0.73 -3.56 4.64
N LEU A 119 1.02 -4.44 5.59
CA LEU A 119 0.03 -5.28 6.26
C LEU A 119 -1.02 -4.43 6.98
N PHE A 120 -0.57 -3.45 7.79
CA PHE A 120 -1.46 -2.55 8.51
C PHE A 120 -2.35 -1.76 7.56
N SER A 121 -1.78 -1.22 6.49
CA SER A 121 -2.54 -0.47 5.49
C SER A 121 -3.53 -1.34 4.70
N GLY A 122 -3.17 -2.60 4.38
CA GLY A 122 -4.10 -3.56 3.79
C GLY A 122 -5.29 -3.87 4.71
N VAL A 123 -5.05 -4.00 6.02
CA VAL A 123 -6.10 -4.16 7.03
C VAL A 123 -7.02 -2.93 7.10
N VAL A 124 -6.45 -1.72 7.08
CA VAL A 124 -7.23 -0.46 7.06
C VAL A 124 -8.13 -0.39 5.81
N PHE A 125 -7.61 -0.78 4.64
CA PHE A 125 -8.39 -0.82 3.39
C PHE A 125 -9.53 -1.84 3.46
N PHE A 126 -9.30 -2.99 4.09
CA PHE A 126 -10.33 -4.00 4.32
C PHE A 126 -11.41 -3.55 5.33
N ILE A 127 -11.01 -2.83 6.38
CA ILE A 127 -11.95 -2.21 7.32
C ILE A 127 -12.81 -1.16 6.61
N TYR A 128 -12.20 -0.31 5.77
CA TYR A 128 -12.93 0.67 4.96
C TYR A 128 -13.94 0.02 4.02
N LEU A 129 -13.59 -1.10 3.38
CA LEU A 129 -14.52 -1.92 2.61
C LEU A 129 -15.72 -2.40 3.43
N ARG A 130 -15.49 -2.82 4.67
CA ARG A 130 -16.56 -3.26 5.57
C ARG A 130 -17.49 -2.10 5.93
N VAL A 131 -16.95 -0.92 6.18
CA VAL A 131 -17.73 0.31 6.41
C VAL A 131 -18.63 0.63 5.21
N LEU A 132 -18.08 0.57 3.99
CA LEU A 132 -18.83 0.80 2.75
C LEU A 132 -19.91 -0.25 2.45
N ASN A 133 -19.77 -1.46 2.98
CA ASN A 133 -20.81 -2.49 2.87
C ASN A 133 -21.95 -2.25 3.85
N THR A 134 -21.68 -1.75 5.06
CA THR A 134 -22.67 -1.44 6.09
C THR A 134 -23.45 -0.13 5.85
N SER A 135 -23.04 0.71 4.91
CA SER A 135 -23.80 1.90 4.48
C SER A 135 -24.80 1.65 3.35
N ASN A 136 -24.76 0.48 2.69
CA ASN A 136 -25.66 0.12 1.59
C ASN A 136 -26.78 -0.87 1.99
N THR A 137 -26.93 -1.15 3.29
CA THR A 137 -28.04 -1.89 3.90
C THR A 137 -28.69 -1.00 4.93
#